data_AF-A0A139L5K1-F1
#
_entry.id   AF-A0A139L5K1-F1
#
_cell.length_a   1.000
_cell.length_b   1.000
_cell.length_c   1.000
_cell.angle_alpha   90.00
_cell.angle_beta   90.00
_cell.angle_gamma   90.00
#
_symmetry.space_group_name_H-M   'P 1'
#
loop_
_entity.id
_entity.type
_entity.pdbx_description
1 polymer ?
#
loop_
_entity_poly.entity_id
_entity_poly.type
_entity_poly.pdbx_seq_one_letter_code
_entity_poly.pdbx_strand_id
1 'polypeptide(L)' 'MDEIKTDRFSTRSFIVFPTVVIYRYKWLGIINRIGVTILHTPHGGVEDWEKAVKEKTGIKKLTVIEHT' A
#
# COMPACT_ATOMS: atom_id res chain seq x y z
N MET A 1 5.75 18.01 24.79
CA MET A 1 4.67 17.10 24.36
C MET A 1 4.60 17.29 22.87
N ASP A 2 5.49 16.61 22.17
CA ASP A 2 5.75 16.82 20.76
C ASP A 2 4.55 16.36 19.94
N GLU A 3 3.87 17.31 19.30
CA GLU A 3 2.83 17.04 18.32
C GLU A 3 3.46 16.29 17.15
N ILE A 4 3.26 14.98 17.14
CA ILE A 4 3.47 14.13 15.97
C ILE A 4 2.55 14.67 14.88
N LYS A 5 3.12 15.48 13.97
CA LYS A 5 2.51 15.84 12.69
C LYS A 5 2.18 14.55 11.94
N THR A 6 0.97 14.06 12.17
CA THR A 6 0.35 13.08 11.30
C THR A 6 0.08 13.84 10.01
N ASP A 7 0.92 13.58 9.01
CA ASP A 7 0.85 14.16 7.67
C ASP A 7 -0.49 13.78 7.01
N ARG A 8 -1.56 14.48 7.40
CA ARG A 8 -2.87 14.41 6.75
C ARG A 8 -2.71 15.15 5.43
N PHE A 9 -2.26 14.44 4.40
CA PHE A 9 -2.27 14.94 3.03
C PHE A 9 -3.72 15.14 2.57
N SER A 10 -4.27 16.32 2.84
CA SER A 10 -5.62 16.74 2.46
C SER A 10 -5.63 17.27 1.03
N THR A 11 -5.48 16.37 0.05
CA THR A 11 -5.87 16.67 -1.33
C THR A 11 -7.39 16.51 -1.45
N ARG A 12 -8.13 17.61 -1.25
CA ARG A 12 -9.58 17.74 -1.54
C ARG A 12 -10.47 16.67 -0.90
N SER A 13 -10.85 16.87 0.36
CA SER A 13 -12.03 16.25 1.02
C SER A 13 -12.09 14.70 1.14
N PHE A 14 -10.99 13.98 0.96
CA PHE A 14 -10.92 12.54 1.28
C PHE A 14 -9.93 12.32 2.43
N ILE A 15 -10.43 11.83 3.57
CA ILE A 15 -9.57 11.38 4.67
C ILE A 15 -8.91 10.09 4.18
N VAL A 16 -7.59 10.15 3.94
CA VAL A 16 -6.78 8.99 3.58
C VAL A 16 -5.98 8.53 4.79
N PHE A 17 -5.98 7.22 5.01
CA PHE A 17 -5.23 6.57 6.07
C PHE A 17 -4.05 5.80 5.47
N PRO A 18 -2.86 5.84 6.10
CA PRO A 18 -1.77 4.97 5.69
C PRO A 18 -2.11 3.53 6.10
N THR A 19 -2.20 2.65 5.11
CA THR A 19 -2.31 1.19 5.30
C THR A 19 -1.00 0.56 4.88
N VAL A 20 -0.41 -0.25 5.76
CA VAL A 20 0.77 -1.05 5.46
C VAL A 20 0.31 -2.31 4.75
N VAL A 21 0.87 -2.61 3.59
CA VAL A 21 0.56 -3.80 2.81
C VAL A 21 1.81 -4.63 2.62
N ILE A 22 1.74 -5.87 3.08
CA ILE A 22 2.77 -6.89 2.93
C ILE A 22 2.38 -7.77 1.75
N TYR A 23 3.27 -7.93 0.79
CA TYR A 23 3.00 -8.70 -0.42
C TYR A 23 4.17 -9.59 -0.80
N ARG A 24 3.87 -10.74 -1.42
CA ARG A 24 4.86 -11.58 -2.09
C ARG A 24 4.97 -11.14 -3.54
N TYR A 25 6.16 -11.12 -4.10
CA TYR A 25 6.35 -10.88 -5.52
C TYR A 25 7.45 -11.77 -6.10
N LYS A 26 7.45 -11.91 -7.44
CA LYS A 26 8.55 -12.54 -8.16
C LYS A 26 9.46 -11.49 -8.76
N TRP A 27 10.68 -11.39 -8.26
CA TRP A 27 11.71 -10.58 -8.90
C TRP A 27 12.28 -11.33 -10.12
N LEU A 28 12.29 -10.66 -11.28
CA LEU A 28 12.71 -11.22 -12.56
C LEU A 28 11.97 -12.53 -12.93
N GLY A 29 10.78 -12.76 -12.40
CA GLY A 29 9.96 -13.95 -12.67
C GLY A 29 10.40 -15.25 -11.99
N ILE A 30 11.54 -15.25 -11.27
CA ILE A 30 12.15 -16.48 -10.73
C ILE A 30 12.24 -16.42 -9.19
N ILE A 31 12.69 -15.30 -8.63
CA ILE A 31 13.01 -15.22 -7.20
C ILE A 31 11.79 -14.74 -6.43
N ASN A 32 11.27 -15.58 -5.53
CA ASN A 32 10.23 -15.17 -4.60
C ASN A 32 10.80 -14.22 -3.55
N ARG A 33 10.18 -13.05 -3.40
CA ARG A 33 10.53 -12.04 -2.41
C ARG A 33 9.29 -11.55 -1.68
N ILE A 34 9.50 -10.99 -0.50
CA ILE A 34 8.49 -10.27 0.26
C ILE A 34 8.81 -8.78 0.15
N GLY A 35 7.78 -7.99 -0.11
CA GLY A 35 7.84 -6.54 -0.13
C GLY A 35 6.84 -5.97 0.87
N VAL A 36 7.14 -4.77 1.34
CA VAL A 36 6.25 -3.98 2.19
C VAL A 36 6.09 -2.62 1.53
N THR A 37 4.86 -2.16 1.40
CA THR A 37 4.55 -0.81 0.91
C THR A 37 3.48 -0.17 1.77
N ILE A 38 3.42 1.15 1.77
CA ILE A 38 2.39 1.91 2.47
C ILE A 38 1.45 2.47 1.41
N LEU A 39 0.16 2.19 1.47
CA LEU A 39 -0.86 2.81 0.61
C LEU A 39 -1.63 3.86 1.39
N HIS A 40 -1.94 4.99 0.76
CA HIS A 40 -2.86 5.96 1.34
C HIS A 40 -4.25 5.66 0.80
N THR A 41 -5.12 5.13 1.65
CA THR A 41 -6.42 4.61 1.24
C THR A 41 -7.54 5.47 1.79
N PRO A 42 -8.58 5.79 1.00
CA PRO A 42 -9.70 6.57 1.48
C PRO A 42 -10.48 5.82 2.57
N HIS A 43 -11.19 6.57 3.41
CA HIS A 43 -12.08 5.99 4.41
C HIS A 43 -13.16 5.12 3.73
N GLY A 44 -13.04 3.80 3.86
CA GLY A 44 -13.81 2.81 3.09
C GLY A 44 -12.97 1.64 2.57
N GLY A 45 -11.65 1.79 2.56
CA GLY A 45 -10.71 0.74 2.15
C GLY A 45 -10.44 0.73 0.65
N VAL A 46 -9.72 -0.29 0.18
CA VAL A 46 -9.37 -0.50 -1.23
C VAL A 46 -10.13 -1.73 -1.71
N GLU A 47 -10.85 -1.61 -2.83
CA GLU A 47 -11.59 -2.74 -3.43
C GLU A 47 -10.66 -3.87 -3.90
N ASP A 48 -9.48 -3.53 -4.43
CA ASP A 48 -8.46 -4.48 -4.88
C ASP A 48 -7.06 -4.05 -4.44
N TRP A 49 -6.60 -4.63 -3.33
CA TRP A 49 -5.27 -4.37 -2.77
C TRP A 49 -4.14 -4.78 -3.71
N GLU A 50 -4.30 -5.86 -4.47
CA GLU A 50 -3.24 -6.27 -5.39
C GLU A 50 -3.08 -5.25 -6.50
N LYS A 51 -4.18 -4.76 -7.07
CA LYS A 51 -4.16 -3.73 -8.10
C LYS A 51 -3.51 -2.45 -7.57
N ALA A 52 -3.90 -1.99 -6.39
CA ALA A 52 -3.34 -0.78 -5.79
C ALA A 52 -1.82 -0.92 -5.50
N VAL A 53 -1.37 -2.08 -5.02
CA VAL A 53 0.07 -2.35 -4.83
C VAL A 53 0.78 -2.44 -6.18
N LYS A 54 0.18 -3.05 -7.22
CA LYS A 54 0.75 -3.16 -8.57
C LYS A 54 0.94 -1.76 -9.19
N GLU A 55 -0.05 -0.89 -9.06
CA GLU A 55 0.00 0.49 -9.56
C GLU A 55 1.06 1.32 -8.83
N LYS A 56 1.21 1.15 -7.52
CA LYS A 56 2.22 1.88 -6.74
C LYS A 56 3.65 1.38 -6.96
N THR A 57 3.84 0.06 -7.05
CA THR A 57 5.18 -0.56 -7.06
C THR A 57 5.68 -0.90 -8.47
N GLY A 58 4.81 -0.92 -9.48
CA GLY A 58 5.13 -1.31 -10.86
C GLY A 58 5.40 -2.81 -11.05
N ILE A 59 5.21 -3.62 -10.01
CA ILE A 59 5.49 -5.06 -10.02
C ILE A 59 4.32 -5.80 -10.68
N LYS A 60 4.56 -6.49 -11.80
CA LYS A 60 3.49 -7.18 -12.57
C LYS A 60 2.91 -8.43 -11.88
N LYS A 61 3.74 -9.18 -11.15
CA LYS A 61 3.34 -10.43 -10.47
C LYS A 61 3.61 -10.32 -8.98
N LEU A 62 2.55 -10.00 -8.23
CA LEU A 62 2.54 -9.96 -6.78
C LEU A 62 1.23 -10.52 -6.24
N THR A 63 1.27 -10.95 -4.99
CA THR A 63 0.12 -11.41 -4.21
C THR A 63 0.17 -10.74 -2.84
N VAL A 64 -0.91 -10.08 -2.45
CA VAL A 64 -1.01 -9.45 -1.12
C VAL A 64 -1.16 -10.57 -0.08
N ILE A 65 -0.36 -10.50 0.98
CA ILE A 65 -0.37 -11.44 2.09
C ILE A 65 -1.22 -10.88 3.22
N GLU A 66 -0.98 -9.62 3.59
CA GLU A 66 -1.58 -8.96 4.74
C GLU A 66 -1.62 -7.45 4.52
N HIS A 67 -2.59 -6.79 5.16
CA HIS A 67 -2.72 -5.34 5.17
C HIS A 67 -3.25 -4.87 6.53
N THR A 68 -2.69 -3.77 7.07
CA THR A 68 -3.08 -3.18 8.37
C THR A 68 -3.14 -1.67 8.33
#